data_AF-A0A535LMP9-F1
#
_entry.id   AF-A0A535LMP9-F1
#
_cell.length_a   1.000
_cell.length_b   1.000
_cell.length_c   1.000
_cell.angle_alpha   90.00
_cell.angle_beta   90.00
_cell.angle_gamma   90.00
#
_symmetry.space_group_name_H-M   'P 1'
#
loop_
_entity.id
_entity.type
_entity.pdbx_description
1 polymer ?
#
loop_
_entity_poly.entity_id
_entity_poly.type
_entity_poly.pdbx_seq_one_letter_code
_entity_poly.pdbx_strand_id
1 'polypeptide(L)'
;MLPNRYDFREAEPRLARFWELNNVYGYDPAGLGQHFTIDTPPLTVSGQLHIGHCYSYTQADVIARYRRMRGDHVYYPMGFDDNGLATERFVEKTIKHKATEIGRDAFINACLELTQQTEGRFETLWRRLSLSVDWRYRYSSISHDARRVSQWSFIQLFQQGLTYTQFAPTLWCPECQTAIAQAEVNDTLLPARFAVTCLCLHLCSS
;
A
#
# COMPACT_ATOMS: atom_id res chain seq x y z
N MET A 1 -6.97 29.18 -34.81
CA MET A 1 -6.04 28.26 -35.51
C MET A 1 -5.36 27.38 -34.46
N LEU A 2 -5.31 26.06 -34.68
CA LEU A 2 -4.52 25.18 -33.81
C LEU A 2 -3.02 25.40 -34.11
N PRO A 3 -2.15 25.37 -33.08
CA PRO A 3 -0.71 25.51 -33.30
C PRO A 3 -0.15 24.34 -34.11
N ASN A 4 0.86 24.61 -34.94
CA ASN A 4 1.51 23.58 -35.76
C ASN A 4 2.35 22.57 -34.96
N ARG A 5 2.65 22.85 -33.68
CA ARG A 5 3.37 21.96 -32.77
C ARG A 5 2.64 21.85 -31.44
N TYR A 6 2.56 20.63 -30.92
CA TYR A 6 2.01 20.35 -29.61
C TYR A 6 3.04 20.68 -28.52
N ASP A 7 2.66 21.52 -27.55
CA ASP A 7 3.44 21.76 -26.34
C ASP A 7 2.76 21.10 -25.13
N PHE A 8 3.30 19.95 -24.73
CA PHE A 8 2.78 19.18 -23.60
C PHE A 8 2.94 19.91 -22.26
N ARG A 9 3.90 20.83 -22.15
CA ARG A 9 4.17 21.59 -20.90
C ARG A 9 3.05 22.58 -20.60
N GLU A 10 2.37 23.09 -21.64
CA GLU A 10 1.22 23.97 -21.51
C GLU A 10 -0.11 23.18 -21.55
N ALA A 11 -0.22 22.24 -22.48
CA ALA A 11 -1.49 21.53 -22.71
C ALA A 11 -1.89 20.61 -21.56
N GLU A 12 -0.98 19.80 -21.00
CA GLU A 12 -1.34 18.84 -19.96
C GLU A 12 -1.81 19.52 -18.65
N PRO A 13 -1.11 20.53 -18.08
CA PRO A 13 -1.60 21.19 -16.88
C PRO A 13 -2.93 21.92 -17.12
N ARG A 14 -3.12 22.51 -18.30
CA ARG A 14 -4.36 23.17 -18.69
C ARG A 14 -5.53 22.18 -18.75
N LEU A 15 -5.33 21.00 -19.35
CA LEU A 15 -6.35 19.95 -19.43
C LEU A 15 -6.64 19.32 -18.07
N ALA A 16 -5.61 19.04 -17.27
CA ALA A 16 -5.78 18.52 -15.91
C ALA A 16 -6.65 19.47 -15.06
N ARG A 17 -6.35 20.77 -15.10
CA ARG A 17 -7.15 21.80 -14.41
C ARG A 17 -8.57 21.87 -14.95
N PHE A 18 -8.76 21.77 -16.26
CA PHE A 18 -10.09 21.74 -16.86
C PHE A 18 -10.91 20.55 -16.34
N TRP A 19 -10.34 19.34 -16.32
CA TRP A 19 -11.04 18.16 -15.83
C TRP A 19 -11.39 18.23 -14.34
N GLU A 20 -10.49 18.78 -13.53
CA GLU A 20 -10.75 19.01 -12.09
C GLU A 20 -11.89 20.02 -11.87
N LEU A 21 -11.83 21.19 -12.52
CA LEU A 21 -12.85 22.24 -12.37
C LEU A 21 -14.26 21.78 -12.81
N ASN A 22 -14.33 20.88 -13.80
CA ASN A 22 -15.58 20.33 -14.30
C ASN A 22 -15.99 19.02 -13.61
N ASN A 23 -15.25 18.57 -12.59
CA ASN A 23 -15.51 17.32 -11.87
C ASN A 23 -15.70 16.11 -12.82
N VAL A 24 -14.88 16.01 -13.87
CA VAL A 24 -15.06 15.02 -14.96
C VAL A 24 -14.98 13.58 -14.47
N TYR A 25 -14.22 13.34 -13.40
CA TYR A 25 -14.03 12.01 -12.82
C TYR A 25 -14.90 11.75 -11.59
N GLY A 26 -15.78 12.71 -11.25
CA GLY A 26 -16.62 12.63 -10.07
C GLY A 26 -17.53 11.39 -10.09
N TYR A 27 -17.46 10.60 -9.03
CA TYR A 27 -18.37 9.49 -8.80
C TYR A 27 -19.57 9.95 -7.96
N ASP A 28 -20.76 9.55 -8.40
CA ASP A 28 -22.03 9.74 -7.69
C ASP A 28 -22.64 8.38 -7.34
N PRO A 29 -22.68 7.99 -6.05
CA PRO A 29 -23.31 6.75 -5.60
C PRO A 29 -24.82 6.69 -5.88
N ALA A 30 -25.49 7.83 -6.00
CA ALA A 30 -26.92 7.91 -6.32
C ALA A 30 -27.18 7.96 -7.84
N GLY A 31 -26.13 7.92 -8.65
CA GLY A 31 -26.23 8.01 -10.10
C GLY A 31 -27.04 6.86 -10.70
N LEU A 32 -27.88 7.20 -11.68
CA LEU A 32 -28.70 6.21 -12.39
C LEU A 32 -27.87 5.53 -13.48
N GLY A 33 -27.55 4.24 -13.31
CA GLY A 33 -26.84 3.47 -14.33
C GLY A 33 -26.12 2.26 -13.77
N GLN A 34 -25.30 1.61 -14.60
CA GLN A 34 -24.45 0.52 -14.15
C GLN A 34 -23.23 1.09 -13.41
N HIS A 35 -23.05 0.70 -12.15
CA HIS A 35 -21.84 1.00 -11.41
C HIS A 35 -20.71 0.09 -11.85
N PHE A 36 -19.53 0.67 -12.07
CA PHE A 36 -18.31 -0.06 -12.36
C PHE A 36 -17.24 0.32 -11.34
N THR A 37 -16.92 -0.61 -10.44
CA THR A 37 -15.94 -0.39 -9.37
C THR A 37 -14.59 -0.94 -9.77
N ILE A 38 -13.55 -0.13 -9.58
CA ILE A 38 -12.16 -0.54 -9.67
C ILE A 38 -11.62 -0.68 -8.26
N ASP A 39 -11.13 -1.87 -7.93
CA ASP A 39 -10.35 -2.09 -6.71
C ASP A 39 -8.91 -1.67 -6.97
N THR A 40 -8.55 -0.48 -6.50
CA THR A 40 -7.22 0.09 -6.70
C THR A 40 -6.27 -0.49 -5.67
N PRO A 41 -5.19 -1.19 -6.09
CA PRO A 41 -4.21 -1.71 -5.15
C PRO A 41 -3.54 -0.55 -4.42
N PRO A 42 -3.69 -0.41 -3.09
CA PRO A 42 -3.23 0.76 -2.37
C PRO A 42 -1.71 0.92 -2.49
N LEU A 43 -1.23 2.16 -2.60
CA LEU A 43 0.19 2.43 -2.71
C LEU A 43 0.86 2.31 -1.36
N THR A 44 1.80 1.38 -1.22
CA THR A 44 2.60 1.25 0.00
C THR A 44 3.46 2.50 0.21
N VAL A 45 3.36 3.09 1.39
CA VAL A 45 4.13 4.26 1.80
C VAL A 45 5.53 3.82 2.23
N SER A 46 6.37 3.50 1.25
CA SER A 46 7.71 2.94 1.47
C SER A 46 8.84 3.66 0.72
N GLY A 47 8.58 4.83 0.15
CA GLY A 47 9.58 5.62 -0.57
C GLY A 47 9.02 6.38 -1.77
N GLN A 48 9.66 6.22 -2.94
CA GLN A 48 9.29 6.94 -4.17
C GLN A 48 8.57 6.03 -5.16
N LEU A 49 7.64 6.60 -5.91
CA LEU A 49 6.99 5.93 -7.03
C LEU A 49 7.98 5.75 -8.18
N HIS A 50 8.13 4.51 -8.63
CA HIS A 50 8.85 4.17 -9.86
C HIS A 50 7.89 3.88 -11.03
N ILE A 51 8.45 3.73 -12.23
CA ILE A 51 7.72 3.50 -13.50
C ILE A 51 6.76 2.30 -13.47
N GLY A 52 7.01 1.32 -12.59
CA GLY A 52 6.14 0.16 -12.41
C GLY A 52 4.74 0.55 -11.92
N HIS A 53 4.66 1.53 -11.02
CA HIS A 53 3.38 2.10 -10.60
C HIS A 53 2.70 2.80 -11.78
N CYS A 54 3.43 3.62 -12.54
CA CYS A 54 2.86 4.31 -13.69
C CYS A 54 2.28 3.30 -14.70
N TYR A 55 2.99 2.20 -14.94
CA TYR A 55 2.55 1.15 -15.84
C TYR A 55 1.24 0.49 -15.38
N SER A 56 1.16 0.03 -14.12
CA SER A 56 -0.05 -0.65 -13.62
C SER A 56 -1.26 0.29 -13.53
N TYR A 57 -1.07 1.50 -13.01
CA TYR A 57 -2.14 2.48 -12.85
C TYR A 57 -2.68 3.00 -14.18
N THR A 58 -1.83 3.10 -15.21
CA THR A 58 -2.27 3.49 -16.56
C THR A 58 -3.24 2.45 -17.14
N GLN A 59 -3.02 1.15 -16.90
CA GLN A 59 -3.93 0.12 -17.40
C GLN A 59 -5.33 0.24 -16.78
N ALA A 60 -5.39 0.40 -15.46
CA ALA A 60 -6.65 0.63 -14.75
C ALA A 60 -7.32 1.93 -15.22
N ASP A 61 -6.54 3.00 -15.45
CA ASP A 61 -7.04 4.29 -15.93
C ASP A 61 -7.68 4.20 -17.33
N VAL A 62 -7.06 3.47 -18.25
CA VAL A 62 -7.60 3.25 -19.60
C VAL A 62 -8.96 2.54 -19.52
N ILE A 63 -9.08 1.52 -18.67
CA ILE A 63 -10.34 0.81 -18.45
C ILE A 63 -11.39 1.75 -17.82
N ALA A 64 -11.00 2.53 -16.81
CA ALA A 64 -11.87 3.49 -16.15
C ALA A 64 -12.45 4.50 -17.15
N ARG A 65 -11.62 5.07 -18.03
CA ARG A 65 -12.05 6.01 -19.07
C ARG A 65 -12.98 5.35 -20.09
N TYR A 66 -12.62 4.17 -20.59
CA TYR A 66 -13.46 3.42 -21.52
C TYR A 66 -14.85 3.16 -20.94
N ARG A 67 -14.92 2.74 -19.68
CA ARG A 67 -16.18 2.49 -18.96
C ARG A 67 -17.02 3.76 -18.80
N ARG A 68 -16.41 4.87 -18.40
CA ARG A 68 -17.10 6.18 -18.36
C ARG A 68 -17.64 6.60 -19.73
N MET A 69 -16.85 6.43 -20.79
CA MET A 69 -17.28 6.75 -22.16
C MET A 69 -18.42 5.87 -22.65
N ARG A 70 -18.60 4.69 -22.07
CA ARG A 70 -19.75 3.80 -22.32
C ARG A 70 -21.00 4.14 -21.50
N GLY A 71 -20.92 5.11 -20.60
CA GLY A 71 -22.01 5.50 -19.72
C GLY A 71 -22.03 4.79 -18.37
N ASP A 72 -21.00 4.01 -18.02
CA ASP A 72 -20.91 3.38 -16.70
C ASP A 72 -20.53 4.43 -15.62
N HIS A 73 -21.11 4.31 -14.44
CA HIS A 73 -20.77 5.11 -13.26
C HIS A 73 -19.53 4.51 -12.59
N VAL A 74 -18.35 5.03 -12.94
CA VAL A 74 -17.08 4.45 -12.50
C VAL A 74 -16.66 4.95 -11.12
N TYR A 75 -16.60 4.03 -10.16
CA TYR A 75 -15.97 4.25 -8.86
C TYR A 75 -14.51 3.80 -8.93
N TYR A 76 -13.58 4.77 -8.89
CA TYR A 76 -12.14 4.54 -8.96
C TYR A 76 -11.44 5.31 -7.81
N PRO A 77 -11.42 4.74 -6.59
CA PRO A 77 -10.83 5.37 -5.41
C PRO A 77 -9.30 5.28 -5.43
N MET A 78 -8.65 6.12 -4.63
CA MET A 78 -7.20 6.05 -4.41
C MET A 78 -6.91 5.60 -2.97
N GLY A 79 -6.12 4.54 -2.84
CA GLY A 79 -5.74 3.96 -1.55
C GLY A 79 -4.26 4.17 -1.23
N PHE A 80 -3.96 4.40 0.03
CA PHE A 80 -2.59 4.35 0.56
C PHE A 80 -2.47 3.25 1.59
N ASP A 81 -1.40 2.47 1.51
CA ASP A 81 -1.07 1.46 2.49
C ASP A 81 0.05 1.98 3.40
N ASP A 82 -0.36 2.45 4.56
CA ASP A 82 0.42 3.24 5.51
C ASP A 82 0.67 2.51 6.84
N ASN A 83 0.61 1.18 6.82
CA ASN A 83 0.86 0.34 7.97
C ASN A 83 2.02 -0.65 7.72
N GLY A 84 2.38 -1.36 8.80
CA GLY A 84 3.29 -2.51 8.72
C GLY A 84 4.77 -2.15 8.54
N LEU A 85 5.56 -3.21 8.37
CA LEU A 85 7.03 -3.14 8.42
C LEU A 85 7.64 -2.28 7.32
N ALA A 86 7.01 -2.19 6.15
CA ALA A 86 7.51 -1.39 5.04
C ALA A 86 7.53 0.10 5.40
N THR A 87 6.45 0.60 5.99
CA THR A 87 6.32 1.99 6.46
C THR A 87 7.26 2.25 7.64
N GLU A 88 7.29 1.34 8.63
CA GLU A 88 8.18 1.48 9.79
C GLU A 88 9.65 1.57 9.36
N ARG A 89 10.13 0.67 8.49
CA ARG A 89 11.52 0.71 8.00
C ARG A 89 11.81 1.95 7.15
N PHE A 90 10.83 2.44 6.40
CA PHE A 90 11.00 3.68 5.64
C PHE A 90 11.18 4.89 6.58
N VAL A 91 10.41 4.94 7.67
CA VAL A 91 10.53 5.96 8.71
C VAL A 91 11.89 5.86 9.39
N GLU A 92 12.29 4.67 9.87
CA GLU A 92 13.58 4.45 10.52
C GLU A 92 14.76 4.88 9.65
N LYS A 93 14.73 4.58 8.35
CA LYS A 93 15.76 5.02 7.39
C LYS A 93 15.78 6.54 7.21
N THR A 94 14.62 7.19 7.29
CA THR A 94 14.47 8.63 7.08
C THR A 94 14.92 9.42 8.30
N ILE A 95 14.47 9.04 9.50
CA ILE A 95 14.82 9.72 10.75
C ILE A 95 16.15 9.24 11.34
N LYS A 96 16.71 8.13 10.82
CA LYS A 96 17.94 7.47 11.29
C LYS A 96 17.91 7.04 12.76
N HIS A 97 16.72 6.73 13.25
CA HIS A 97 16.46 6.25 14.61
C HIS A 97 15.49 5.08 14.56
N LYS A 98 15.69 4.11 15.44
CA LYS A 98 14.77 2.97 15.60
C LYS A 98 13.63 3.30 16.55
N ALA A 99 12.52 2.59 16.41
CA ALA A 99 11.38 2.71 17.32
C ALA A 99 11.77 2.47 18.80
N THR A 100 12.75 1.59 19.04
CA THR A 100 13.27 1.25 20.37
C THR A 100 14.11 2.37 21.00
N GLU A 101 14.64 3.30 20.20
CA GLU A 101 15.52 4.38 20.67
C GLU A 101 14.76 5.63 21.11
N ILE A 102 13.70 5.99 20.37
CA ILE A 102 12.92 7.22 20.63
C ILE A 102 11.60 6.95 21.37
N GLY A 103 11.24 5.68 21.54
CA GLY A 103 10.00 5.25 22.17
C GLY A 103 8.81 5.22 21.22
N ARG A 104 7.79 4.43 21.62
CA ARG A 104 6.63 4.09 20.78
C ARG A 104 5.85 5.31 20.32
N ASP A 105 5.49 6.22 21.21
CA ASP A 105 4.61 7.36 20.88
C ASP A 105 5.30 8.35 19.94
N ALA A 106 6.58 8.63 20.19
CA ALA A 106 7.39 9.49 19.32
C ALA A 106 7.53 8.86 17.92
N PHE A 107 7.77 7.54 17.86
CA PHE A 107 7.87 6.83 16.59
C PHE A 107 6.55 6.80 15.82
N ILE A 108 5.41 6.57 16.48
CA ILE A 108 4.09 6.64 15.86
C ILE A 108 3.85 8.02 15.24
N ASN A 109 4.18 9.09 15.96
CA ASN A 109 4.04 10.46 15.44
C ASN A 109 4.93 10.69 14.21
N ALA A 110 6.17 10.20 14.22
CA ALA A 110 7.07 10.26 13.07
C ALA A 110 6.52 9.48 11.86
N CYS A 111 5.92 8.30 12.09
CA CYS A 111 5.26 7.53 11.03
C CYS A 111 4.09 8.29 10.42
N LEU A 112 3.21 8.86 11.25
CA LEU A 112 2.05 9.62 10.78
C LEU A 112 2.45 10.85 9.97
N GLU A 113 3.45 11.61 10.45
CA GLU A 113 3.93 12.80 9.76
C GLU A 113 4.57 12.46 8.42
N LEU A 114 5.49 11.48 8.38
CA LEU A 114 6.19 11.12 7.15
C LEU A 114 5.24 10.50 6.12
N THR A 115 4.25 9.74 6.59
CA THR A 115 3.22 9.16 5.73
C THR A 115 2.42 10.25 5.05
N GLN A 116 1.89 11.22 5.81
CA GLN A 116 1.11 12.32 5.27
C GLN A 116 1.90 13.12 4.21
N GLN A 117 3.18 13.38 4.46
CA GLN A 117 4.05 14.06 3.49
C GLN A 117 4.24 13.24 2.21
N THR A 118 4.39 11.92 2.34
CA THR A 118 4.61 11.00 1.23
C THR A 118 3.35 10.84 0.37
N GLU A 119 2.18 10.68 1.00
CA GLU A 119 0.89 10.65 0.32
C GLU A 119 0.64 11.92 -0.50
N GLY A 120 0.93 13.11 0.07
CA GLY A 120 0.79 14.37 -0.65
C GLY A 120 1.70 14.47 -1.89
N ARG A 121 2.91 13.91 -1.82
CA ARG A 121 3.82 13.82 -2.98
C ARG A 121 3.28 12.85 -4.04
N PHE A 122 2.70 11.73 -3.62
CA PHE A 122 2.09 10.76 -4.53
C PHE A 122 0.88 11.35 -5.22
N GLU A 123 -0.01 12.01 -4.48
CA GLU A 123 -1.17 12.73 -5.04
C GLU A 123 -0.72 13.77 -6.07
N THR A 124 0.30 14.58 -5.76
CA THR A 124 0.85 15.57 -6.70
C THR A 124 1.32 14.91 -8.00
N LEU A 125 2.03 13.78 -7.92
CA LEU A 125 2.50 13.05 -9.09
C LEU A 125 1.33 12.50 -9.91
N TRP A 126 0.36 11.85 -9.28
CA TRP A 126 -0.78 11.24 -9.95
C TRP A 126 -1.71 12.27 -10.60
N ARG A 127 -1.90 13.43 -9.95
CA ARG A 127 -2.58 14.58 -10.56
C ARG A 127 -1.83 15.12 -11.76
N ARG A 128 -0.49 15.17 -11.71
CA ARG A 128 0.32 15.59 -12.87
C ARG A 128 0.19 14.62 -14.05
N LEU A 129 0.09 13.32 -13.77
CA LEU A 129 -0.19 12.27 -14.76
C LEU A 129 -1.66 12.22 -15.19
N SER A 130 -2.52 13.06 -14.59
CA SER A 130 -3.94 13.18 -14.89
C SER A 130 -4.73 11.87 -14.74
N LEU A 131 -4.37 11.07 -13.74
CA LEU A 131 -5.11 9.84 -13.41
C LEU A 131 -6.59 10.16 -13.15
N SER A 132 -7.50 9.38 -13.75
CA SER A 132 -8.96 9.59 -13.71
C SER A 132 -9.61 9.07 -12.42
N VAL A 133 -9.00 9.37 -11.28
CA VAL A 133 -9.53 9.04 -9.96
C VAL A 133 -10.33 10.18 -9.39
N ASP A 134 -11.28 9.84 -8.52
CA ASP A 134 -12.00 10.82 -7.71
C ASP A 134 -11.32 10.95 -6.35
N TRP A 135 -10.55 12.02 -6.18
CA TRP A 135 -9.78 12.30 -4.96
C TRP A 135 -10.64 12.49 -3.70
N ARG A 136 -11.97 12.66 -3.84
CA ARG A 136 -12.90 12.67 -2.70
C ARG A 136 -12.97 11.30 -2.03
N TYR A 137 -12.76 10.23 -2.79
CA TYR A 137 -12.78 8.85 -2.33
C TYR A 137 -11.36 8.31 -2.13
N ARG A 138 -10.65 8.94 -1.19
CA ARG A 138 -9.37 8.44 -0.69
C ARG A 138 -9.58 7.54 0.51
N TYR A 139 -8.75 6.51 0.65
CA TYR A 139 -8.70 5.71 1.86
C TYR A 139 -7.24 5.42 2.26
N SER A 140 -7.02 5.17 3.54
CA SER A 140 -5.74 4.70 4.05
C SER A 140 -5.94 3.49 4.96
N SER A 141 -4.95 2.60 5.02
CA SER A 141 -5.06 1.34 5.76
C SER A 141 -5.08 1.54 7.28
N ILE A 142 -4.61 2.70 7.78
CA ILE A 142 -4.75 3.11 9.19
C ILE A 142 -5.95 4.03 9.47
N SER A 143 -6.77 4.36 8.46
CA SER A 143 -7.97 5.18 8.65
C SER A 143 -8.93 4.56 9.67
N HIS A 144 -9.77 5.39 10.30
CA HIS A 144 -10.74 4.94 11.30
C HIS A 144 -11.64 3.81 10.76
N ASP A 145 -12.14 3.97 9.53
CA ASP A 145 -13.06 3.01 8.93
C ASP A 145 -12.35 1.71 8.53
N ALA A 146 -11.13 1.79 7.95
CA ALA A 146 -10.33 0.61 7.64
C ALA A 146 -10.00 -0.20 8.91
N ARG A 147 -9.59 0.48 9.99
CA ARG A 147 -9.34 -0.15 11.29
C ARG A 147 -10.59 -0.81 11.86
N ARG A 148 -11.74 -0.13 11.79
CA ARG A 148 -13.02 -0.67 12.25
C ARG A 148 -13.42 -1.93 11.48
N VAL A 149 -13.30 -1.91 10.16
CA VAL A 149 -13.62 -3.08 9.31
C VAL A 149 -12.67 -4.24 9.58
N SER A 150 -11.37 -3.96 9.72
CA SER A 150 -10.35 -4.97 10.06
C SER A 150 -10.62 -5.63 11.41
N GLN A 151 -10.90 -4.83 12.45
CA GLN A 151 -11.26 -5.33 13.78
C GLN A 151 -12.55 -6.15 13.75
N TRP A 152 -13.58 -5.67 13.05
CA TRP A 152 -14.82 -6.40 12.88
C TRP A 152 -14.60 -7.75 12.20
N SER A 153 -13.82 -7.80 11.12
CA SER A 153 -13.48 -9.03 10.40
C SER A 153 -12.76 -10.03 11.32
N PHE A 154 -11.78 -9.58 12.10
CA PHE A 154 -11.10 -10.42 13.08
C PHE A 154 -12.06 -11.01 14.12
N ILE A 155 -12.98 -10.19 14.65
CA ILE A 155 -13.99 -10.66 15.62
C ILE A 155 -14.91 -11.71 14.99
N GLN A 156 -15.31 -11.54 13.72
CA GLN A 156 -16.10 -12.55 13.01
C GLN A 156 -15.35 -13.88 12.86
N LEU A 157 -14.08 -13.84 12.47
CA LEU A 157 -13.23 -15.03 12.37
C LEU A 157 -13.06 -15.71 13.73
N PHE A 158 -12.91 -14.93 14.80
CA PHE A 158 -12.82 -15.43 16.17
C PHE A 158 -14.11 -16.12 16.61
N GLN A 159 -15.26 -15.49 16.38
CA GLN A 159 -16.59 -16.06 16.69
C GLN A 159 -16.87 -17.36 15.92
N GLN A 160 -16.31 -17.50 14.72
CA GLN A 160 -16.41 -18.72 13.91
C GLN A 160 -15.41 -19.82 14.31
N GLY A 161 -14.53 -19.57 15.30
CA GLY A 161 -13.50 -20.51 15.72
C GLY A 161 -12.35 -20.68 14.71
N LEU A 162 -12.17 -19.72 13.79
CA LEU A 162 -11.13 -19.76 12.75
C LEU A 162 -9.81 -19.13 13.19
N THR A 163 -9.74 -18.59 14.40
CA THR A 163 -8.53 -18.00 14.98
C THR A 163 -8.07 -18.81 16.19
N TYR A 164 -6.78 -19.05 16.30
CA TYR A 164 -6.19 -19.76 17.44
C TYR A 164 -4.81 -19.18 17.77
N THR A 165 -4.35 -19.43 18.99
CA THR A 165 -2.99 -19.12 19.43
C THR A 165 -2.29 -20.44 19.71
N GLN A 166 -1.09 -20.61 19.16
CA GLN A 166 -0.28 -21.79 19.37
C GLN A 166 1.18 -21.38 19.58
N PHE A 167 1.85 -22.02 20.54
CA PHE A 167 3.30 -21.91 20.67
C PHE A 167 3.95 -22.84 19.63
N ALA A 168 4.41 -22.27 18.53
CA ALA A 168 5.02 -22.99 17.42
C ALA A 168 6.25 -22.24 16.90
N PRO A 169 7.24 -22.93 16.31
CA PRO A 169 8.32 -22.27 15.59
C PRO A 169 7.76 -21.33 14.52
N THR A 170 8.30 -20.11 14.45
CA THR A 170 7.94 -19.11 13.45
C THR A 170 9.19 -18.54 12.80
N LEU A 171 9.04 -18.03 11.58
CA LEU A 171 10.09 -17.23 10.94
C LEU A 171 10.22 -15.92 11.73
N TRP A 172 11.45 -15.58 12.11
CA TRP A 172 11.76 -14.42 12.93
C TRP A 172 12.82 -13.56 12.25
N CYS A 173 12.52 -12.27 12.10
CA CYS A 173 13.50 -11.31 11.60
C CYS A 173 14.28 -10.72 12.80
N PRO A 174 15.59 -11.00 12.94
CA PRO A 174 16.39 -10.46 14.05
C PRO A 174 16.64 -8.95 13.93
N GLU A 175 16.56 -8.38 12.71
CA GLU A 175 16.75 -6.95 12.48
C GLU A 175 15.49 -6.15 12.87
N CYS A 176 14.32 -6.62 12.43
CA CYS A 176 13.02 -6.01 12.71
C CYS A 176 12.45 -6.40 14.07
N GLN A 177 13.02 -7.42 14.71
CA GLN A 177 12.59 -7.95 16.01
C GLN A 177 11.10 -8.35 16.03
N THR A 178 10.65 -9.00 14.95
CA THR A 178 9.27 -9.49 14.84
C THR A 178 9.18 -10.79 14.04
N ALA A 179 8.06 -11.49 14.22
CA ALA A 179 7.69 -12.62 13.39
C ALA A 179 7.30 -12.12 11.99
N ILE A 180 7.68 -12.89 10.96
CA ILE A 180 7.40 -12.59 9.55
C ILE A 180 6.66 -13.75 8.90
N ALA A 181 5.80 -13.46 7.94
CA ALA A 181 5.12 -14.49 7.17
C ALA A 181 6.08 -15.11 6.14
N GLN A 182 5.83 -16.37 5.76
CA GLN A 182 6.63 -17.03 4.70
C GLN A 182 6.61 -16.24 3.39
N ALA A 183 5.48 -15.58 3.07
CA ALA A 183 5.33 -14.73 1.89
C ALA A 183 6.24 -13.49 1.90
N GLU A 184 6.80 -13.12 3.05
CA GLU A 184 7.70 -11.97 3.21
C GLU A 184 9.18 -12.37 3.16
N VAL A 185 9.49 -13.67 3.03
CA VAL A 185 10.86 -14.19 2.97
C VAL A 185 11.32 -14.35 1.53
N ASN A 186 12.56 -13.93 1.27
CA ASN A 186 13.25 -14.20 0.02
C ASN A 186 14.42 -15.16 0.27
N ASP A 187 14.47 -16.25 -0.48
CA ASP A 187 15.55 -17.22 -0.39
C ASP A 187 16.82 -16.70 -1.08
N THR A 188 17.97 -16.99 -0.49
CA THR A 188 19.28 -16.66 -1.06
C THR A 188 20.24 -17.82 -0.81
N LEU A 189 21.04 -18.18 -1.82
CA LEU A 189 22.05 -19.22 -1.68
C LEU A 189 23.23 -18.70 -0.87
N LEU A 190 23.46 -19.30 0.29
CA LEU A 190 24.58 -18.98 1.17
C LEU A 190 25.49 -20.22 1.34
N PRO A 191 26.82 -20.04 1.42
CA PRO A 191 27.72 -21.15 1.73
C PRO A 191 27.43 -21.68 3.13
N ALA A 192 27.05 -22.95 3.24
CA ALA A 192 26.81 -23.62 4.50
C ALA A 192 27.89 -24.67 4.77
N ARG A 193 28.16 -24.94 6.06
CA ARG A 193 29.03 -26.04 6.49
C ARG A 193 28.16 -27.15 7.06
N PHE A 194 28.28 -28.33 6.48
CA PHE A 194 27.68 -29.54 7.04
C PHE A 194 28.70 -30.23 7.94
N ALA A 195 28.36 -30.40 9.22
CA ALA A 195 29.19 -31.10 10.20
C ALA A 195 28.46 -32.33 10.71
N VAL A 196 29.18 -33.46 10.83
CA VAL A 196 28.66 -34.70 11.41
C VAL A 196 29.12 -34.78 12.87
N THR A 197 28.19 -34.96 13.79
CA THR A 197 28.47 -35.14 15.22
C THR A 197 28.01 -36.53 15.64
N CYS A 198 28.94 -37.38 16.10
CA CYS A 198 28.61 -38.70 16.64
C CYS A 198 28.33 -38.59 18.14
N LEU A 199 27.11 -38.94 18.57
CA LEU A 199 26.79 -39.16 19.98
C LEU A 199 27.01 -40.65 20.32
N CYS A 200 28.04 -40.97 21.10
CA CYS A 200 28.16 -42.30 21.71
C CYS A 200 27.26 -42.37 22.94
N LEU A 201 26.20 -43.17 22.88
CA LEU A 201 25.42 -43.55 24.06
C LEU A 201 26.20 -44.61 24.84
N HIS A 202 26.87 -44.21 25.93
CA HIS A 202 27.32 -45.18 26.93
C HIS A 202 26.10 -45.66 27.71
N LEU A 203 25.62 -46.87 27.39
CA LEU A 203 24.75 -47.63 28.28
C LEU A 203 25.58 -48.00 29.51
N CYS A 204 25.40 -47.27 30.61
CA CYS A 204 25.88 -47.73 31.92
C CYS A 204 25.20 -49.06 32.24
N SER A 205 25.91 -50.17 32.06
CA SER A 205 25.55 -51.45 32.67
C SER A 205 25.65 -51.31 34.19
N SER A 206 24.52 -51.56 34.85
CA SER A 206 24.34 -51.63 36.31
C SER A 206 25.12 -52.78 36.92
#